data_AF-A0A223NXM7-F1
#
_entry.id   AF-A0A223NXM7-F1
#
_cell.length_a   1.000
_cell.length_b   1.000
_cell.length_c   1.000
_cell.angle_alpha   90.00
_cell.angle_beta   90.00
_cell.angle_gamma   90.00
#
_symmetry.space_group_name_H-M   'P 1'
#
loop_
_entity.id
_entity.type
_entity.pdbx_description
1 polymer ?
#
loop_
_entity_poly.entity_id
_entity_poly.type
_entity_poly.pdbx_seq_one_letter_code
_entity_poly.pdbx_strand_id
1 'polypeptide(L)'
;MTCLLGLASAATFAQKGELNNAQSEYDTYASLRGQKVAALASKANASIQNAKTSIDKASTNEKTANLPATSALKAAIYSSLAVDDTVATTSAPLFAAADDAVKKAKELDIKGENKKLIEAANLNLAQYKLTAGVKDYQNKKYEDAYKEFDYYRTVLPEDTNAIYYTALSAANAGDKDPKYYPLAISNYTKLLTTKYSGNARVYLDMTSIYLLAKDTTNALKIAGEGVAKYPAFSDLRKREIEMALQSGKQTEVLGKIQSAIANDPKNKELQYYLALTYSQVADAANSRAEKAKDDATKTKEHAVALENYGKAADAYKKAIEIDPAYFEANMNLGYVLMRPALDIFNAANKLPASKQKEYDVAIAKSNAQLDLAKPYLQKAVDLNAKSIDALTNLRNYYRAKLDPPHAAENKAKANELKQQIDALGTGAPVK
;
A
#
# COMPACT_ATOMS: atom_id res chain seq x y z
N MET A 1 27.24 -54.04 -56.07
CA MET A 1 26.27 -53.05 -55.58
C MET A 1 25.85 -53.44 -54.17
N THR A 2 26.78 -53.49 -53.22
CA THR A 2 26.55 -54.14 -51.91
C THR A 2 27.24 -53.45 -50.72
N CYS A 3 27.77 -52.23 -50.91
CA CYS A 3 28.41 -51.46 -49.83
C CYS A 3 27.66 -50.19 -49.40
N LEU A 4 26.49 -49.86 -50.00
CA LEU A 4 25.72 -48.66 -49.63
C LEU A 4 24.59 -48.91 -48.60
N LEU A 5 24.15 -50.15 -48.39
CA LEU A 5 23.03 -50.45 -47.46
C LEU A 5 23.43 -50.49 -45.98
N GLY A 6 24.71 -50.78 -45.65
CA GLY A 6 25.19 -50.81 -44.26
C GLY A 6 25.50 -49.42 -43.66
N LEU A 7 25.89 -48.46 -44.51
CA LEU A 7 26.17 -47.08 -44.07
C LEU A 7 24.88 -46.29 -43.82
N ALA A 8 23.83 -46.55 -44.59
CA ALA A 8 22.53 -45.90 -44.41
C ALA A 8 21.81 -46.34 -43.12
N SER A 9 21.98 -47.59 -42.68
CA SER A 9 21.42 -48.12 -41.43
C SER A 9 22.22 -47.73 -40.19
N ALA A 10 23.57 -47.71 -40.27
CA ALA A 10 24.39 -47.19 -39.16
C ALA A 10 24.13 -45.70 -38.91
N ALA A 11 23.93 -44.91 -39.97
CA ALA A 11 23.59 -43.50 -39.87
C ALA A 11 22.19 -43.27 -39.25
N THR A 12 21.17 -44.07 -39.59
CA THR A 12 19.82 -43.95 -38.99
C THR A 12 19.78 -44.33 -37.50
N PHE A 13 20.57 -45.32 -37.07
CA PHE A 13 20.70 -45.69 -35.65
C PHE A 13 21.51 -44.67 -34.83
N ALA A 14 22.57 -44.07 -35.41
CA ALA A 14 23.33 -43.01 -34.75
C ALA A 14 22.54 -41.69 -34.59
N GLN A 15 21.53 -41.43 -35.44
CA GLN A 15 20.78 -40.16 -35.49
C GLN A 15 19.66 -40.03 -34.44
N LYS A 16 19.01 -41.13 -34.02
CA LYS A 16 18.23 -41.16 -32.76
C LYS A 16 19.15 -41.08 -31.53
N GLY A 17 20.44 -41.34 -31.71
CA GLY A 17 21.47 -41.28 -30.67
C GLY A 17 21.59 -39.90 -30.04
N GLU A 18 21.63 -38.82 -30.82
CA GLU A 18 21.77 -37.46 -30.26
C GLU A 18 20.54 -37.04 -29.42
N LEU A 19 19.32 -37.39 -29.83
CA LEU A 19 18.13 -37.12 -29.01
C LEU A 19 18.14 -37.95 -27.72
N ASN A 20 18.51 -39.22 -27.80
CA ASN A 20 18.64 -40.10 -26.62
C ASN A 20 19.77 -39.65 -25.69
N ASN A 21 20.90 -39.20 -26.24
CA ASN A 21 22.02 -38.66 -25.47
C ASN A 21 21.60 -37.38 -24.75
N ALA A 22 20.91 -36.47 -25.45
CA ALA A 22 20.36 -35.28 -24.84
C ALA A 22 19.43 -35.62 -23.66
N GLN A 23 18.57 -36.64 -23.82
CA GLN A 23 17.67 -37.08 -22.76
C GLN A 23 18.44 -37.64 -21.57
N SER A 24 19.41 -38.54 -21.81
CA SER A 24 20.21 -39.17 -20.75
C SER A 24 21.05 -38.16 -19.97
N GLU A 25 21.64 -37.18 -20.66
CA GLU A 25 22.37 -36.08 -20.04
C GLU A 25 21.42 -35.16 -19.27
N TYR A 26 20.25 -34.83 -19.82
CA TYR A 26 19.26 -34.03 -19.10
C TYR A 26 18.75 -34.74 -17.84
N ASP A 27 18.50 -36.04 -17.89
CA ASP A 27 18.10 -36.84 -16.72
C ASP A 27 19.20 -36.85 -15.65
N THR A 28 20.46 -36.93 -16.07
CA THR A 28 21.62 -36.83 -15.18
C THR A 28 21.67 -35.45 -14.52
N TYR A 29 21.56 -34.36 -15.29
CA TYR A 29 21.44 -33.01 -14.73
C TYR A 29 20.26 -32.90 -13.76
N ALA A 30 19.07 -33.36 -14.15
CA ALA A 30 17.85 -33.24 -13.34
C ALA A 30 17.98 -33.99 -12.00
N SER A 31 18.71 -35.11 -11.96
CA SER A 31 18.99 -35.85 -10.71
C SER A 31 20.02 -35.16 -9.80
N LEU A 32 20.86 -34.28 -10.36
CA LEU A 32 21.97 -33.63 -9.66
C LEU A 32 21.77 -32.12 -9.45
N ARG A 33 20.79 -31.49 -10.08
CA ARG A 33 20.56 -30.04 -9.96
C ARG A 33 20.24 -29.67 -8.51
N GLY A 34 20.82 -28.55 -8.04
CA GLY A 34 20.67 -28.08 -6.66
C GLY A 34 21.53 -28.79 -5.61
N GLN A 35 22.39 -29.74 -6.00
CA GLN A 35 23.33 -30.37 -5.08
C GLN A 35 24.40 -29.39 -4.60
N LYS A 36 24.69 -29.39 -3.29
CA LYS A 36 25.69 -28.49 -2.68
C LYS A 36 27.12 -29.04 -2.72
N VAL A 37 27.29 -30.33 -3.00
CA VAL A 37 28.60 -30.97 -3.13
C VAL A 37 29.23 -30.50 -4.45
N ALA A 38 30.37 -29.82 -4.39
CA ALA A 38 31.01 -29.18 -5.55
C ALA A 38 31.22 -30.13 -6.73
N ALA A 39 31.65 -31.38 -6.49
CA ALA A 39 31.81 -32.38 -7.54
C ALA A 39 30.48 -32.75 -8.23
N LEU A 40 29.38 -32.85 -7.47
CA LEU A 40 28.05 -33.14 -8.01
C LEU A 40 27.48 -31.94 -8.77
N ALA A 41 27.65 -30.73 -8.26
CA ALA A 41 27.27 -29.50 -8.94
C ALA A 41 28.04 -29.33 -10.27
N SER A 42 29.35 -29.57 -10.26
CA SER A 42 30.17 -29.54 -11.48
C SER A 42 29.72 -30.59 -12.49
N LYS A 43 29.37 -31.80 -12.03
CA LYS A 43 28.84 -32.85 -12.90
C LYS A 43 27.49 -32.47 -13.50
N ALA A 44 26.58 -31.88 -12.72
CA ALA A 44 25.31 -31.37 -13.23
C ALA A 44 25.53 -30.32 -14.32
N ASN A 45 26.42 -29.36 -14.08
CA ASN A 45 26.75 -28.30 -15.03
C ASN A 45 27.33 -28.85 -16.34
N ALA A 46 28.26 -29.81 -16.27
CA ALA A 46 28.79 -30.46 -17.47
C ALA A 46 27.69 -31.19 -18.25
N SER A 47 26.83 -31.92 -17.52
CA SER A 47 25.77 -32.73 -18.10
C SER A 47 24.72 -31.87 -18.83
N ILE A 48 24.29 -30.73 -18.29
CA ILE A 48 23.34 -29.84 -18.99
C ILE A 48 23.94 -29.19 -20.23
N GLN A 49 25.26 -28.92 -20.26
CA GLN A 49 25.95 -28.41 -21.45
C GLN A 49 26.08 -29.49 -22.54
N ASN A 50 26.35 -30.74 -22.15
CA ASN A 50 26.32 -31.88 -23.06
C ASN A 50 24.91 -32.09 -23.63
N ALA A 51 23.88 -32.04 -22.77
CA ALA A 51 22.49 -32.14 -23.18
C ALA A 51 22.14 -31.05 -24.21
N LYS A 52 22.55 -29.79 -23.96
CA LYS A 52 22.38 -28.67 -24.90
C LYS A 52 23.04 -28.96 -26.25
N THR A 53 24.29 -29.43 -26.24
CA THR A 53 25.04 -29.74 -27.46
C THR A 53 24.32 -30.81 -28.29
N SER A 54 23.86 -31.87 -27.65
CA SER A 54 23.14 -32.96 -28.33
C SER A 54 21.76 -32.55 -28.81
N ILE A 55 20.99 -31.77 -28.03
CA ILE A 55 19.65 -31.33 -28.45
C ILE A 55 19.71 -30.31 -29.59
N ASP A 56 20.77 -29.50 -29.67
CA ASP A 56 20.97 -28.56 -30.78
C ASP A 56 21.16 -29.32 -32.10
N LYS A 57 21.97 -30.39 -32.10
CA LYS A 57 22.13 -31.27 -33.26
C LYS A 57 20.84 -31.98 -33.65
N ALA A 58 20.10 -32.51 -32.67
CA ALA A 58 18.81 -33.16 -32.93
C ALA A 58 17.78 -32.16 -33.50
N SER A 59 17.80 -30.91 -33.03
CA SER A 59 16.88 -29.86 -33.48
C SER A 59 17.08 -29.43 -34.93
N THR A 60 18.24 -29.69 -35.53
CA THR A 60 18.54 -29.37 -36.94
C THR A 60 18.46 -30.59 -37.87
N ASN A 61 18.29 -31.79 -37.32
CA ASN A 61 18.30 -33.02 -38.09
C ASN A 61 16.90 -33.34 -38.66
N GLU A 62 16.81 -33.60 -39.95
CA GLU A 62 15.53 -33.80 -40.67
C GLU A 62 14.60 -34.86 -40.06
N LYS A 63 15.16 -35.89 -39.41
CA LYS A 63 14.38 -37.00 -38.83
C LYS A 63 13.93 -36.74 -37.39
N THR A 64 14.59 -35.84 -36.68
CA THR A 64 14.33 -35.60 -35.25
C THR A 64 13.78 -34.20 -34.97
N ALA A 65 14.08 -33.20 -35.80
CA ALA A 65 13.66 -31.81 -35.62
C ALA A 65 12.15 -31.57 -35.48
N ASN A 66 11.34 -32.49 -36.03
CA ASN A 66 9.86 -32.42 -35.99
C ASN A 66 9.24 -33.40 -34.99
N LEU A 67 10.04 -34.11 -34.20
CA LEU A 67 9.52 -34.96 -33.13
C LEU A 67 9.05 -34.10 -31.96
N PRO A 68 7.89 -34.40 -31.34
CA PRO A 68 7.41 -33.70 -30.15
C PRO A 68 8.45 -33.70 -29.02
N ALA A 69 9.10 -34.85 -28.79
CA ALA A 69 10.13 -35.03 -27.78
C ALA A 69 11.35 -34.12 -27.98
N THR A 70 11.72 -33.81 -29.24
CA THR A 70 12.86 -32.91 -29.50
C THR A 70 12.54 -31.49 -29.06
N SER A 71 11.34 -30.99 -29.34
CA SER A 71 10.92 -29.65 -28.91
C SER A 71 10.74 -29.58 -27.39
N ALA A 72 10.11 -30.61 -26.79
CA ALA A 72 9.89 -30.66 -25.34
C ALA A 72 11.21 -30.74 -24.55
N LEU A 73 12.15 -31.57 -24.99
CA LEU A 73 13.46 -31.69 -24.35
C LEU A 73 14.32 -30.43 -24.54
N LYS A 74 14.27 -29.81 -25.73
CA LYS A 74 14.92 -28.52 -25.97
C LYS A 74 14.39 -27.46 -25.00
N ALA A 75 13.07 -27.37 -24.84
CA ALA A 75 12.44 -26.47 -23.88
C ALA A 75 12.93 -26.70 -22.45
N ALA A 76 12.98 -27.96 -22.00
CA ALA A 76 13.41 -28.33 -20.66
C ALA A 76 14.89 -27.99 -20.41
N ILE A 77 15.77 -28.27 -21.37
CA ILE A 77 17.20 -27.96 -21.29
C ILE A 77 17.44 -26.45 -21.28
N TYR A 78 16.91 -25.74 -22.27
CA TYR A 78 17.16 -24.31 -22.42
C TYR A 78 16.55 -23.48 -21.29
N SER A 79 15.36 -23.85 -20.78
CA SER A 79 14.76 -23.16 -19.64
C SER A 79 15.56 -23.37 -18.35
N SER A 80 16.12 -24.57 -18.16
CA SER A 80 17.01 -24.86 -17.01
C SER A 80 18.28 -24.02 -17.07
N LEU A 81 18.89 -23.89 -18.26
CA LEU A 81 20.03 -23.02 -18.46
C LEU A 81 19.69 -21.54 -18.24
N ALA A 82 18.52 -21.10 -18.73
CA ALA A 82 18.09 -19.72 -18.60
C ALA A 82 17.89 -19.32 -17.13
N VAL A 83 17.25 -20.17 -16.32
CA VAL A 83 16.97 -19.87 -14.90
C VAL A 83 18.22 -19.93 -14.01
N ASP A 84 19.19 -20.77 -14.37
CA ASP A 84 20.47 -20.89 -13.64
C ASP A 84 21.50 -19.79 -14.03
N ASP A 85 21.31 -19.13 -15.18
CA ASP A 85 22.18 -18.04 -15.65
C ASP A 85 21.75 -16.68 -15.08
N THR A 86 22.65 -16.06 -14.32
CA THR A 86 22.41 -14.76 -13.68
C THR A 86 22.74 -13.56 -14.57
N VAL A 87 23.34 -13.79 -15.75
CA VAL A 87 23.79 -12.74 -16.65
C VAL A 87 22.76 -12.54 -17.77
N ALA A 88 22.07 -11.39 -17.73
CA ALA A 88 20.94 -11.11 -18.62
C ALA A 88 21.26 -11.25 -20.13
N THR A 89 22.48 -10.89 -20.56
CA THR A 89 22.87 -10.96 -21.98
C THR A 89 23.01 -12.38 -22.50
N THR A 90 23.29 -13.36 -21.64
CA THR A 90 23.42 -14.78 -22.01
C THR A 90 22.17 -15.58 -21.66
N SER A 91 21.46 -15.20 -20.59
CA SER A 91 20.22 -15.85 -20.15
C SER A 91 19.02 -15.53 -21.05
N ALA A 92 18.90 -14.29 -21.57
CA ALA A 92 17.74 -13.89 -22.36
C ALA A 92 17.59 -14.65 -23.70
N PRO A 93 18.66 -14.91 -24.48
CA PRO A 93 18.57 -15.80 -25.65
C PRO A 93 18.16 -17.23 -25.30
N LEU A 94 18.63 -17.75 -24.14
CA LEU A 94 18.25 -19.08 -23.66
C LEU A 94 16.76 -19.14 -23.32
N PHE A 95 16.25 -18.12 -22.62
CA PHE A 95 14.82 -17.95 -22.33
C PHE A 95 13.99 -17.95 -23.62
N ALA A 96 14.36 -17.12 -24.60
CA ALA A 96 13.61 -17.01 -25.86
C ALA A 96 13.56 -18.34 -26.61
N ALA A 97 14.71 -19.03 -26.73
CA ALA A 97 14.78 -20.32 -27.38
C ALA A 97 13.96 -21.41 -26.65
N ALA A 98 13.92 -21.37 -25.32
CA ALA A 98 13.09 -22.26 -24.51
C ALA A 98 11.59 -21.96 -24.69
N ASP A 99 11.17 -20.70 -24.66
CA ASP A 99 9.78 -20.28 -24.80
C ASP A 99 9.21 -20.68 -26.18
N ASP A 100 9.99 -20.48 -27.24
CA ASP A 100 9.64 -20.94 -28.59
C ASP A 100 9.57 -22.47 -28.68
N ALA A 101 10.50 -23.18 -28.03
CA ALA A 101 10.47 -24.63 -27.98
C ALA A 101 9.25 -25.16 -27.20
N VAL A 102 8.81 -24.48 -26.13
CA VAL A 102 7.58 -24.82 -25.40
C VAL A 102 6.35 -24.69 -26.31
N LYS A 103 6.24 -23.59 -27.06
CA LYS A 103 5.12 -23.38 -28.01
C LYS A 103 5.07 -24.51 -29.04
N LYS A 104 6.20 -24.79 -29.70
CA LYS A 104 6.31 -25.89 -30.69
C LYS A 104 6.04 -27.26 -30.06
N ALA A 105 6.51 -27.51 -28.84
CA ALA A 105 6.26 -28.77 -28.14
C ALA A 105 4.77 -28.98 -27.85
N LYS A 106 4.05 -27.93 -27.41
CA LYS A 106 2.59 -27.99 -27.17
C LYS A 106 1.80 -28.25 -28.45
N GLU A 107 2.24 -27.71 -29.58
CA GLU A 107 1.61 -27.97 -30.89
C GLU A 107 1.81 -29.41 -31.37
N LEU A 108 2.98 -30.00 -31.11
CA LEU A 108 3.35 -31.33 -31.59
C LEU A 108 2.92 -32.47 -30.65
N ASP A 109 2.90 -32.23 -29.34
CA ASP A 109 2.64 -33.25 -28.30
C ASP A 109 1.15 -33.50 -28.06
N ILE A 110 0.40 -33.76 -29.13
CA ILE A 110 -1.07 -33.94 -29.07
C ILE A 110 -1.47 -35.10 -28.14
N LYS A 111 -0.61 -36.11 -27.99
CA LYS A 111 -0.84 -37.27 -27.10
C LYS A 111 -0.44 -37.02 -25.65
N GLY A 112 0.23 -35.90 -25.36
CA GLY A 112 0.70 -35.55 -24.01
C GLY A 112 1.82 -36.44 -23.48
N GLU A 113 2.58 -37.13 -24.35
CA GLU A 113 3.66 -38.04 -23.96
C GLU A 113 4.83 -37.28 -23.32
N ASN A 114 4.99 -35.99 -23.65
CA ASN A 114 6.08 -35.14 -23.18
C ASN A 114 5.63 -34.07 -22.18
N LYS A 115 4.40 -34.21 -21.64
CA LYS A 115 3.79 -33.25 -20.71
C LYS A 115 4.70 -32.87 -19.54
N LYS A 116 5.40 -33.84 -18.94
CA LYS A 116 6.31 -33.58 -17.80
C LYS A 116 7.49 -32.66 -18.17
N LEU A 117 8.08 -32.83 -19.35
CA LEU A 117 9.17 -31.98 -19.83
C LEU A 117 8.67 -30.56 -20.10
N ILE A 118 7.49 -30.45 -20.72
CA ILE A 118 6.84 -29.17 -21.00
C ILE A 118 6.50 -28.45 -19.69
N GLU A 119 5.94 -29.14 -18.70
CA GLU A 119 5.63 -28.57 -17.37
C GLU A 119 6.89 -28.10 -16.65
N ALA A 120 7.95 -28.91 -16.61
CA ALA A 120 9.24 -28.52 -16.04
C ALA A 120 9.81 -27.26 -16.73
N ALA A 121 9.70 -27.18 -18.07
CA ALA A 121 10.16 -26.02 -18.81
C ALA A 121 9.36 -24.76 -18.47
N ASN A 122 8.03 -24.85 -18.43
CA ASN A 122 7.18 -23.71 -18.03
C ASN A 122 7.50 -23.24 -16.60
N LEU A 123 7.74 -24.16 -15.65
CA LEU A 123 8.11 -23.79 -14.27
C LEU A 123 9.45 -23.06 -14.20
N ASN A 124 10.47 -23.52 -14.92
CA ASN A 124 11.75 -22.83 -15.01
C ASN A 124 11.60 -21.43 -15.64
N LEU A 125 10.83 -21.31 -16.74
CA LEU A 125 10.57 -20.03 -17.41
C LEU A 125 9.80 -19.06 -16.51
N ALA A 126 8.80 -19.56 -15.78
CA ALA A 126 8.10 -18.78 -14.77
C ALA A 126 9.10 -18.27 -13.73
N GLN A 127 9.91 -19.15 -13.12
CA GLN A 127 10.88 -18.76 -12.09
C GLN A 127 11.90 -17.72 -12.59
N TYR A 128 12.35 -17.83 -13.84
CA TYR A 128 13.17 -16.82 -14.50
C TYR A 128 12.47 -15.46 -14.50
N LYS A 129 11.20 -15.43 -14.92
CA LYS A 129 10.37 -14.22 -14.97
C LYS A 129 10.04 -13.65 -13.59
N LEU A 130 9.82 -14.49 -12.58
CA LEU A 130 9.66 -14.03 -11.19
C LEU A 130 10.92 -13.26 -10.72
N THR A 131 12.10 -13.81 -11.00
CA THR A 131 13.38 -13.19 -10.60
C THR A 131 13.62 -11.88 -11.36
N ALA A 132 13.34 -11.85 -12.66
CA ALA A 132 13.39 -10.64 -13.46
C ALA A 132 12.43 -9.57 -12.95
N GLY A 133 11.19 -9.94 -12.64
CA GLY A 133 10.18 -9.03 -12.08
C GLY A 133 10.58 -8.41 -10.75
N VAL A 134 11.20 -9.20 -9.84
CA VAL A 134 11.74 -8.67 -8.57
C VAL A 134 12.82 -7.62 -8.85
N LYS A 135 13.75 -7.91 -9.77
CA LYS A 135 14.83 -6.99 -10.14
C LYS A 135 14.29 -5.71 -10.77
N ASP A 136 13.31 -5.82 -11.67
CA ASP A 136 12.69 -4.66 -12.32
C ASP A 136 11.91 -3.82 -11.31
N TYR A 137 11.20 -4.45 -10.37
CA TYR A 137 10.50 -3.75 -9.29
C TYR A 137 11.48 -2.96 -8.41
N GLN A 138 12.58 -3.58 -7.99
CA GLN A 138 13.64 -2.91 -7.20
C GLN A 138 14.26 -1.72 -7.95
N ASN A 139 14.36 -1.82 -9.27
CA ASN A 139 14.84 -0.76 -10.15
C ASN A 139 13.74 0.24 -10.55
N LYS A 140 12.55 0.18 -9.93
CA LYS A 140 11.39 1.05 -10.17
C LYS A 140 10.84 0.98 -11.61
N LYS A 141 11.15 -0.09 -12.34
CA LYS A 141 10.59 -0.40 -13.66
C LYS A 141 9.28 -1.17 -13.49
N TYR A 142 8.28 -0.50 -12.92
CA TYR A 142 7.06 -1.16 -12.47
C TYR A 142 6.21 -1.77 -13.60
N GLU A 143 6.23 -1.16 -14.78
CA GLU A 143 5.57 -1.72 -15.97
C GLU A 143 6.22 -3.05 -16.41
N ASP A 144 7.55 -3.10 -16.43
CA ASP A 144 8.28 -4.31 -16.80
C ASP A 144 8.06 -5.38 -15.73
N ALA A 145 8.22 -5.02 -14.44
CA ALA A 145 7.93 -5.92 -13.32
C ALA A 145 6.52 -6.52 -13.39
N TYR A 146 5.51 -5.71 -13.72
CA TYR A 146 4.14 -6.20 -13.92
C TYR A 146 4.08 -7.27 -15.02
N LYS A 147 4.67 -7.03 -16.20
CA LYS A 147 4.68 -7.99 -17.31
C LYS A 147 5.37 -9.30 -16.93
N GLU A 148 6.49 -9.22 -16.22
CA GLU A 148 7.25 -10.39 -15.79
C GLU A 148 6.46 -11.24 -14.77
N PHE A 149 5.82 -10.60 -13.77
CA PHE A 149 4.97 -11.32 -12.82
C PHE A 149 3.66 -11.84 -13.44
N ASP A 150 3.09 -11.12 -14.41
CA ASP A 150 1.91 -11.57 -15.15
C ASP A 150 2.23 -12.82 -15.99
N TYR A 151 3.41 -12.86 -16.64
CA TYR A 151 3.90 -14.07 -17.30
C TYR A 151 4.03 -15.23 -16.32
N TYR A 152 4.65 -15.05 -15.15
CA TYR A 152 4.79 -16.12 -14.14
C TYR A 152 3.43 -16.75 -13.80
N ARG A 153 2.39 -15.91 -13.65
CA ARG A 153 1.05 -16.36 -13.32
C ARG A 153 0.33 -17.13 -14.43
N THR A 154 0.78 -17.05 -15.68
CA THR A 154 0.24 -17.93 -16.73
C THR A 154 0.53 -19.40 -16.44
N VAL A 155 1.58 -19.67 -15.65
CA VAL A 155 1.99 -21.01 -15.22
C VAL A 155 1.50 -21.33 -13.80
N LEU A 156 1.62 -20.38 -12.88
CA LEU A 156 1.24 -20.53 -11.47
C LEU A 156 0.18 -19.49 -11.06
N PRO A 157 -1.07 -19.61 -11.57
CA PRO A 157 -2.09 -18.57 -11.41
C PRO A 157 -2.60 -18.41 -9.98
N GLU A 158 -2.46 -19.43 -9.13
CA GLU A 158 -2.96 -19.47 -7.74
C GLU A 158 -1.89 -19.14 -6.70
N ASP A 159 -0.65 -18.83 -7.12
CA ASP A 159 0.39 -18.37 -6.22
C ASP A 159 0.04 -16.98 -5.67
N THR A 160 -0.34 -16.93 -4.39
CA THR A 160 -0.78 -15.70 -3.72
C THR A 160 0.30 -14.62 -3.68
N ASN A 161 1.59 -14.98 -3.61
CA ASN A 161 2.67 -13.99 -3.62
C ASN A 161 2.82 -13.38 -5.02
N ALA A 162 2.73 -14.21 -6.06
CA ALA A 162 2.74 -13.70 -7.43
C ALA A 162 1.53 -12.83 -7.73
N ILE A 163 0.32 -13.22 -7.28
CA ILE A 163 -0.87 -12.37 -7.39
C ILE A 163 -0.63 -11.01 -6.74
N TYR A 164 -0.07 -11.00 -5.52
CA TYR A 164 0.25 -9.77 -4.81
C TYR A 164 1.31 -8.93 -5.56
N TYR A 165 2.41 -9.52 -6.01
CA TYR A 165 3.48 -8.80 -6.72
C TYR A 165 3.02 -8.23 -8.07
N THR A 166 2.20 -8.96 -8.82
CA THR A 166 1.57 -8.44 -10.04
C THR A 166 0.68 -7.24 -9.73
N ALA A 167 -0.17 -7.34 -8.68
CA ALA A 167 -1.05 -6.24 -8.27
C ALA A 167 -0.27 -5.00 -7.83
N LEU A 168 0.75 -5.20 -6.99
CA LEU A 168 1.60 -4.14 -6.47
C LEU A 168 2.39 -3.45 -7.59
N SER A 169 2.92 -4.20 -8.54
CA SER A 169 3.65 -3.65 -9.69
C SER A 169 2.72 -2.84 -10.59
N ALA A 170 1.51 -3.34 -10.87
CA ALA A 170 0.50 -2.59 -11.60
C ALA A 170 0.09 -1.31 -10.87
N ALA A 171 -0.09 -1.35 -9.55
CA ALA A 171 -0.46 -0.17 -8.77
C ALA A 171 0.61 0.94 -8.90
N ASN A 172 1.89 0.59 -8.75
CA ASN A 172 3.00 1.53 -8.89
C ASN A 172 3.19 2.01 -10.35
N ALA A 173 2.93 1.16 -11.34
CA ALA A 173 2.92 1.59 -12.74
C ALA A 173 1.77 2.59 -13.03
N GLY A 174 0.66 2.45 -12.30
CA GLY A 174 -0.53 3.31 -12.36
C GLY A 174 -0.24 4.79 -12.08
N ASP A 175 0.74 5.07 -11.22
CA ASP A 175 1.16 6.44 -10.90
C ASP A 175 1.62 7.21 -12.15
N LYS A 176 2.26 6.50 -13.09
CA LYS A 176 2.71 7.05 -14.38
C LYS A 176 1.66 6.88 -15.48
N ASP A 177 0.98 5.75 -15.51
CA ASP A 177 -0.02 5.41 -16.52
C ASP A 177 -1.26 4.78 -15.88
N PRO A 178 -2.34 5.56 -15.67
CA PRO A 178 -3.55 5.11 -14.97
C PRO A 178 -4.22 3.86 -15.54
N LYS A 179 -3.88 3.42 -16.76
CA LYS A 179 -4.39 2.17 -17.34
C LYS A 179 -4.03 0.93 -16.51
N TYR A 180 -3.01 1.01 -15.66
CA TYR A 180 -2.62 -0.09 -14.78
C TYR A 180 -3.45 -0.20 -13.49
N TYR A 181 -4.18 0.85 -13.08
CA TYR A 181 -5.02 0.77 -11.87
C TYR A 181 -6.10 -0.33 -11.95
N PRO A 182 -6.86 -0.48 -13.05
CA PRO A 182 -7.80 -1.61 -13.19
C PRO A 182 -7.12 -2.98 -13.12
N LEU A 183 -5.90 -3.11 -13.64
CA LEU A 183 -5.12 -4.35 -13.60
C LEU A 183 -4.70 -4.67 -12.15
N ALA A 184 -4.29 -3.66 -11.38
CA ALA A 184 -4.00 -3.82 -9.95
C ALA A 184 -5.24 -4.27 -9.17
N ILE A 185 -6.37 -3.58 -9.37
CA ILE A 185 -7.66 -3.87 -8.73
C ILE A 185 -8.11 -5.31 -9.04
N SER A 186 -8.03 -5.75 -10.29
CA SER A 186 -8.40 -7.12 -10.69
C SER A 186 -7.58 -8.17 -9.93
N ASN A 187 -6.26 -7.97 -9.84
CA ASN A 187 -5.37 -8.90 -9.15
C ASN A 187 -5.58 -8.90 -7.64
N TYR A 188 -5.77 -7.73 -7.02
CA TYR A 188 -6.14 -7.66 -5.60
C TYR A 188 -7.51 -8.28 -5.31
N THR A 189 -8.49 -8.10 -6.20
CA THR A 189 -9.80 -8.73 -6.08
C THR A 189 -9.68 -10.25 -6.10
N LYS A 190 -8.83 -10.82 -6.98
CA LYS A 190 -8.49 -12.25 -6.95
C LYS A 190 -7.84 -12.64 -5.62
N LEU A 191 -6.90 -11.84 -5.11
CA LEU A 191 -6.21 -12.14 -3.86
C LEU A 191 -7.17 -12.21 -2.65
N LEU A 192 -8.18 -11.34 -2.60
CA LEU A 192 -9.20 -11.31 -1.55
C LEU A 192 -10.07 -12.57 -1.48
N THR A 193 -10.12 -13.39 -2.54
CA THR A 193 -10.83 -14.69 -2.53
C THR A 193 -10.01 -15.80 -1.86
N THR A 194 -8.74 -15.53 -1.54
CA THR A 194 -7.80 -16.49 -0.96
C THR A 194 -7.62 -16.28 0.55
N LYS A 195 -6.89 -17.19 1.20
CA LYS A 195 -6.49 -17.08 2.61
C LYS A 195 -5.23 -16.23 2.83
N TYR A 196 -4.90 -15.33 1.91
CA TYR A 196 -3.73 -14.47 2.02
C TYR A 196 -3.76 -13.64 3.31
N SER A 197 -2.69 -13.72 4.10
CA SER A 197 -2.60 -13.09 5.42
C SER A 197 -2.64 -11.57 5.37
N GLY A 198 -2.23 -10.98 4.23
CA GLY A 198 -2.23 -9.54 4.00
C GLY A 198 -3.57 -8.97 3.52
N ASN A 199 -4.68 -9.72 3.53
CA ASN A 199 -5.95 -9.25 2.97
C ASN A 199 -6.46 -7.91 3.56
N ALA A 200 -6.22 -7.62 4.85
CA ALA A 200 -6.57 -6.31 5.43
C ALA A 200 -5.81 -5.16 4.73
N ARG A 201 -4.54 -5.36 4.42
CA ARG A 201 -3.71 -4.41 3.65
C ARG A 201 -4.18 -4.30 2.20
N VAL A 202 -4.61 -5.41 1.59
CA VAL A 202 -5.17 -5.41 0.24
C VAL A 202 -6.39 -4.48 0.12
N TYR A 203 -7.30 -4.49 1.10
CA TYR A 203 -8.42 -3.53 1.13
C TYR A 203 -7.91 -2.08 1.15
N LEU A 204 -6.92 -1.76 1.98
CA LEU A 204 -6.33 -0.41 2.07
C LEU A 204 -5.65 0.02 0.75
N ASP A 205 -4.90 -0.89 0.14
CA ASP A 205 -4.21 -0.65 -1.13
C ASP A 205 -5.25 -0.41 -2.25
N MET A 206 -6.29 -1.24 -2.33
CA MET A 206 -7.41 -1.05 -3.28
C MET A 206 -8.13 0.29 -3.06
N THR A 207 -8.47 0.65 -1.83
CA THR A 207 -9.05 1.96 -1.51
C THR A 207 -8.18 3.12 -2.00
N SER A 208 -6.86 3.01 -1.82
CA SER A 208 -5.91 4.03 -2.28
C SER A 208 -5.84 4.12 -3.80
N ILE A 209 -5.84 2.97 -4.50
CA ILE A 209 -5.86 2.91 -5.96
C ILE A 209 -7.14 3.53 -6.52
N TYR A 210 -8.31 3.25 -5.95
CA TYR A 210 -9.55 3.87 -6.37
C TYR A 210 -9.53 5.40 -6.20
N LEU A 211 -8.93 5.91 -5.12
CA LEU A 211 -8.76 7.36 -4.94
C LEU A 211 -7.81 7.98 -5.97
N LEU A 212 -6.69 7.32 -6.28
CA LEU A 212 -5.77 7.75 -7.34
C LEU A 212 -6.46 7.74 -8.72
N ALA A 213 -7.32 6.75 -8.96
CA ALA A 213 -8.18 6.68 -10.14
C ALA A 213 -9.37 7.66 -10.11
N LYS A 214 -9.49 8.50 -9.06
CA LYS A 214 -10.59 9.45 -8.83
C LYS A 214 -11.98 8.82 -8.70
N ASP A 215 -12.04 7.52 -8.41
CA ASP A 215 -13.27 6.78 -8.15
C ASP A 215 -13.57 6.73 -6.66
N THR A 216 -14.07 7.84 -6.14
CA THR A 216 -14.40 7.99 -4.71
C THR A 216 -15.53 7.06 -4.27
N THR A 217 -16.42 6.67 -5.18
CA THR A 217 -17.55 5.79 -4.89
C THR A 217 -17.07 4.38 -4.55
N ASN A 218 -16.25 3.78 -5.40
CA ASN A 218 -15.69 2.46 -5.12
C ASN A 218 -14.65 2.50 -4.00
N ALA A 219 -13.89 3.59 -3.88
CA ALA A 219 -12.97 3.73 -2.75
C ALA A 219 -13.72 3.63 -1.40
N LEU A 220 -14.83 4.35 -1.23
CA LEU A 220 -15.65 4.32 -0.01
C LEU A 220 -16.23 2.94 0.24
N LYS A 221 -16.74 2.29 -0.81
CA LYS A 221 -17.28 0.93 -0.73
C LYS A 221 -16.23 -0.07 -0.22
N ILE A 222 -15.06 -0.12 -0.85
CA ILE A 222 -13.99 -1.05 -0.48
C ILE A 222 -13.44 -0.75 0.91
N ALA A 223 -13.32 0.53 1.28
CA ALA A 223 -12.90 0.90 2.64
C ALA A 223 -13.88 0.34 3.69
N GLY A 224 -15.18 0.56 3.49
CA GLY A 224 -16.23 0.07 4.39
C GLY A 224 -16.29 -1.45 4.47
N GLU A 225 -16.19 -2.15 3.33
CA GLU A 225 -16.12 -3.62 3.30
C GLU A 225 -14.94 -4.16 4.10
N GLY A 226 -13.76 -3.57 3.92
CA GLY A 226 -12.58 -4.00 4.64
C GLY A 226 -12.63 -3.65 6.13
N VAL A 227 -13.21 -2.52 6.54
CA VAL A 227 -13.43 -2.20 7.97
C VAL A 227 -14.40 -3.19 8.61
N ALA A 228 -15.48 -3.56 7.91
CA ALA A 228 -16.41 -4.55 8.41
C ALA A 228 -15.76 -5.93 8.61
N LYS A 229 -14.84 -6.32 7.72
CA LYS A 229 -14.15 -7.62 7.77
C LYS A 229 -12.92 -7.63 8.70
N TYR A 230 -12.23 -6.50 8.82
CA TYR A 230 -11.02 -6.33 9.62
C TYR A 230 -11.15 -5.15 10.59
N PRO A 231 -12.10 -5.22 11.54
CA PRO A 231 -12.42 -4.09 12.40
C PRO A 231 -11.26 -3.65 13.29
N ALA A 232 -10.25 -4.50 13.53
CA ALA A 232 -9.06 -4.19 14.32
C ALA A 232 -7.93 -3.51 13.52
N PHE A 233 -8.02 -3.46 12.18
CA PHE A 233 -6.97 -2.88 11.34
C PHE A 233 -7.11 -1.36 11.25
N SER A 234 -6.31 -0.66 12.06
CA SER A 234 -6.40 0.79 12.31
C SER A 234 -6.26 1.66 11.07
N ASP A 235 -5.29 1.34 10.19
CA ASP A 235 -5.01 2.12 8.98
C ASP A 235 -6.21 2.20 8.04
N LEU A 236 -6.97 1.10 7.90
CA LEU A 236 -8.14 1.08 7.05
C LEU A 236 -9.30 1.87 7.65
N ARG A 237 -9.47 1.79 8.96
CA ARG A 237 -10.46 2.61 9.68
C ARG A 237 -10.14 4.09 9.54
N LYS A 238 -8.87 4.46 9.76
CA LYS A 238 -8.37 5.82 9.54
C LYS A 238 -8.74 6.31 8.14
N ARG A 239 -8.47 5.49 7.13
CA ARG A 239 -8.76 5.82 5.72
C ARG A 239 -10.25 6.00 5.45
N GLU A 240 -11.12 5.10 5.93
CA GLU A 240 -12.58 5.24 5.78
C GLU A 240 -13.07 6.56 6.40
N ILE A 241 -12.57 6.89 7.58
CA ILE A 241 -12.94 8.11 8.30
C ILE A 241 -12.48 9.35 7.53
N GLU A 242 -11.21 9.44 7.16
CA GLU A 242 -10.68 10.55 6.35
C GLU A 242 -11.52 10.78 5.08
N MET A 243 -11.93 9.71 4.40
CA MET A 243 -12.74 9.79 3.19
C MET A 243 -14.19 10.20 3.45
N ALA A 244 -14.83 9.67 4.50
CA ALA A 244 -16.18 10.04 4.88
C ALA A 244 -16.24 11.53 5.27
N LEU A 245 -15.21 12.01 5.95
CA LEU A 245 -15.03 13.40 6.34
C LEU A 245 -14.89 14.32 5.13
N GLN A 246 -14.04 13.97 4.16
CA GLN A 246 -13.90 14.73 2.91
C GLN A 246 -15.18 14.74 2.07
N SER A 247 -15.98 13.67 2.15
CA SER A 247 -17.19 13.49 1.33
C SER A 247 -18.47 14.05 1.98
N GLY A 248 -18.37 14.73 3.14
CA GLY A 248 -19.53 15.27 3.85
C GLY A 248 -20.44 14.19 4.48
N LYS A 249 -19.93 12.97 4.67
CA LYS A 249 -20.65 11.83 5.23
C LYS A 249 -20.34 11.62 6.73
N GLN A 250 -20.10 12.70 7.47
CA GLN A 250 -19.65 12.61 8.86
C GLN A 250 -20.65 11.87 9.76
N THR A 251 -21.96 12.04 9.51
CA THR A 251 -23.01 11.37 10.28
C THR A 251 -22.98 9.84 10.12
N GLU A 252 -22.71 9.34 8.91
CA GLU A 252 -22.63 7.90 8.65
C GLU A 252 -21.47 7.27 9.43
N VAL A 253 -20.30 7.93 9.42
CA VAL A 253 -19.10 7.39 10.07
C VAL A 253 -19.21 7.46 11.60
N LEU A 254 -19.89 8.47 12.16
CA LEU A 254 -20.14 8.56 13.60
C LEU A 254 -20.80 7.30 14.16
N GLY A 255 -21.88 6.83 13.53
CA GLY A 255 -22.59 5.63 13.99
C GLY A 255 -21.71 4.37 13.94
N LYS A 256 -20.89 4.24 12.89
CA LYS A 256 -19.93 3.13 12.75
C LYS A 256 -18.87 3.16 13.86
N ILE A 257 -18.28 4.33 14.12
CA ILE A 257 -17.25 4.48 15.17
C ILE A 257 -17.85 4.19 16.54
N GLN A 258 -19.04 4.72 16.85
CA GLN A 258 -19.73 4.44 18.12
C GLN A 258 -20.01 2.95 18.32
N SER A 259 -20.42 2.26 17.25
CA SER A 259 -20.65 0.81 17.28
C SER A 259 -19.34 0.03 17.49
N ALA A 260 -18.23 0.46 16.88
CA ALA A 260 -16.92 -0.12 17.10
C ALA A 260 -16.43 0.09 18.54
N ILE A 261 -16.65 1.28 19.12
CA ILE A 261 -16.29 1.59 20.51
C ILE A 261 -17.07 0.72 21.50
N ALA A 262 -18.34 0.39 21.20
CA ALA A 262 -19.12 -0.50 22.05
C ALA A 262 -18.47 -1.91 22.16
N ASN A 263 -17.78 -2.34 21.10
CA ASN A 263 -17.07 -3.63 21.07
C ASN A 263 -15.64 -3.56 21.61
N ASP A 264 -14.96 -2.43 21.45
CA ASP A 264 -13.58 -2.21 21.93
C ASP A 264 -13.43 -0.83 22.61
N PRO A 265 -13.98 -0.67 23.83
CA PRO A 265 -14.04 0.64 24.50
C PRO A 265 -12.67 1.16 24.95
N LYS A 266 -11.66 0.29 25.04
CA LYS A 266 -10.29 0.63 25.43
C LYS A 266 -9.40 0.97 24.24
N ASN A 267 -9.95 1.05 23.04
CA ASN A 267 -9.21 1.46 21.86
C ASN A 267 -9.05 2.98 21.80
N LYS A 268 -7.85 3.48 22.15
CA LYS A 268 -7.56 4.92 22.11
C LYS A 268 -7.79 5.54 20.72
N GLU A 269 -7.53 4.80 19.65
CA GLU A 269 -7.69 5.31 18.28
C GLU A 269 -9.16 5.48 17.93
N LEU A 270 -10.03 4.55 18.32
CA LEU A 270 -11.47 4.70 18.12
C LEU A 270 -12.01 5.94 18.85
N GLN A 271 -11.60 6.17 20.09
CA GLN A 271 -11.97 7.38 20.85
C GLN A 271 -11.46 8.65 20.16
N TYR A 272 -10.21 8.65 19.70
CA TYR A 272 -9.62 9.76 18.96
C TYR A 272 -10.37 10.05 17.65
N TYR A 273 -10.74 9.02 16.90
CA TYR A 273 -11.48 9.19 15.65
C TYR A 273 -12.92 9.65 15.86
N LEU A 274 -13.57 9.19 16.93
CA LEU A 274 -14.89 9.70 17.34
C LEU A 274 -14.79 11.20 17.61
N ALA A 275 -13.77 11.61 18.37
CA ALA A 275 -13.52 13.00 18.70
C ALA A 275 -13.23 13.86 17.47
N LEU A 276 -12.36 13.38 16.57
CA LEU A 276 -12.06 14.06 15.31
C LEU A 276 -13.31 14.24 14.45
N THR A 277 -14.15 13.22 14.38
CA THR A 277 -15.40 13.28 13.61
C THR A 277 -16.37 14.30 14.22
N TYR A 278 -16.53 14.32 15.55
CA TYR A 278 -17.31 15.36 16.22
C TYR A 278 -16.75 16.77 16.01
N SER A 279 -15.43 16.95 16.10
CA SER A 279 -14.79 18.25 15.87
C SER A 279 -15.11 18.78 14.47
N GLN A 280 -15.05 17.92 13.45
CA GLN A 280 -15.34 18.35 12.08
C GLN A 280 -16.83 18.61 11.84
N VAL A 281 -17.73 17.85 12.48
CA VAL A 281 -19.17 18.19 12.48
C VAL A 281 -19.38 19.57 13.08
N ALA A 282 -18.66 19.88 14.17
CA ALA A 282 -18.73 21.19 14.81
C ALA A 282 -18.17 22.31 13.92
N ASP A 283 -16.99 22.13 13.31
CA ASP A 283 -16.38 23.08 12.39
C ASP A 283 -17.30 23.36 11.18
N ALA A 284 -17.91 22.30 10.62
CA ALA A 284 -18.86 22.43 9.52
C ALA A 284 -20.14 23.18 9.92
N ALA A 285 -20.70 22.89 11.11
CA ALA A 285 -21.84 23.61 11.65
C ALA A 285 -21.51 25.08 11.91
N ASN A 286 -20.33 25.37 12.48
CA ASN A 286 -19.89 26.75 12.71
C ASN A 286 -19.73 27.52 11.38
N SER A 287 -19.13 26.92 10.35
CA SER A 287 -19.07 27.52 9.01
C SER A 287 -20.47 27.77 8.42
N ARG A 288 -21.46 26.90 8.67
CA ARG A 288 -22.84 27.14 8.23
C ARG A 288 -23.48 28.29 9.00
N ALA A 289 -23.23 28.39 10.32
CA ALA A 289 -23.68 29.51 11.13
C ALA A 289 -23.13 30.84 10.62
N GLU A 290 -21.83 30.93 10.32
CA GLU A 290 -21.20 32.16 9.81
C GLU A 290 -21.77 32.62 8.46
N LYS A 291 -22.17 31.67 7.60
CA LYS A 291 -22.73 31.95 6.26
C LYS A 291 -24.24 32.18 6.25
N ALA A 292 -24.94 31.85 7.34
CA ALA A 292 -26.39 32.00 7.43
C ALA A 292 -26.80 33.48 7.40
N LYS A 293 -27.88 33.78 6.66
CA LYS A 293 -28.39 35.16 6.52
C LYS A 293 -29.34 35.54 7.64
N ASP A 294 -30.13 34.59 8.12
CA ASP A 294 -31.10 34.76 9.19
C ASP A 294 -30.56 34.31 10.55
N ASP A 295 -31.01 34.99 11.62
CA ASP A 295 -30.49 34.76 12.96
C ASP A 295 -30.97 33.45 13.59
N ALA A 296 -32.10 32.91 13.14
CA ALA A 296 -32.59 31.61 13.60
C ALA A 296 -31.65 30.48 13.17
N THR A 297 -31.25 30.46 11.90
CA THR A 297 -30.31 29.47 11.36
C THR A 297 -28.91 29.64 11.97
N LYS A 298 -28.43 30.89 12.13
CA LYS A 298 -27.16 31.15 12.86
C LYS A 298 -27.17 30.53 14.24
N THR A 299 -28.22 30.81 15.03
CA THR A 299 -28.35 30.33 16.41
C THR A 299 -28.40 28.81 16.46
N LYS A 300 -29.18 28.19 15.57
CA LYS A 300 -29.32 26.74 15.50
C LYS A 300 -28.00 26.04 15.14
N GLU A 301 -27.34 26.45 14.06
CA GLU A 301 -26.08 25.82 13.63
C GLU A 301 -24.94 26.06 14.61
N HIS A 302 -24.91 27.23 15.27
CA HIS A 302 -23.95 27.51 16.32
C HIS A 302 -24.15 26.62 17.56
N ALA A 303 -25.41 26.37 17.96
CA ALA A 303 -25.71 25.43 19.04
C ALA A 303 -25.26 24.00 18.69
N VAL A 304 -25.47 23.57 17.44
CA VAL A 304 -24.95 22.29 16.93
C VAL A 304 -23.42 22.25 17.02
N ALA A 305 -22.73 23.34 16.67
CA ALA A 305 -21.28 23.42 16.77
C ALA A 305 -20.80 23.24 18.22
N LEU A 306 -21.36 24.01 19.16
CA LEU A 306 -20.99 23.95 20.58
C LEU A 306 -21.22 22.56 21.18
N GLU A 307 -22.36 21.93 20.88
CA GLU A 307 -22.67 20.57 21.34
C GLU A 307 -21.61 19.56 20.84
N ASN A 308 -21.25 19.64 19.56
CA ASN A 308 -20.29 18.71 18.97
C ASN A 308 -18.84 18.99 19.41
N TYR A 309 -18.45 20.24 19.67
CA TYR A 309 -17.17 20.51 20.34
C TYR A 309 -17.11 19.90 21.75
N GLY A 310 -18.22 19.96 22.51
CA GLY A 310 -18.31 19.28 23.80
C GLY A 310 -18.10 17.77 23.68
N LYS A 311 -18.83 17.12 22.77
CA LYS A 311 -18.67 15.68 22.50
C LYS A 311 -17.26 15.32 22.02
N ALA A 312 -16.65 16.16 21.19
CA ALA A 312 -15.26 15.98 20.75
C ALA A 312 -14.29 16.04 21.92
N ALA A 313 -14.44 17.03 22.81
CA ALA A 313 -13.60 17.16 23.99
C ALA A 313 -13.70 15.93 24.91
N ASP A 314 -14.90 15.42 25.15
CA ASP A 314 -15.10 14.22 25.98
C ASP A 314 -14.47 12.96 25.35
N ALA A 315 -14.61 12.78 24.05
CA ALA A 315 -14.01 11.65 23.35
C ALA A 315 -12.47 11.75 23.30
N TYR A 316 -11.89 12.95 23.11
CA TYR A 316 -10.43 13.13 23.22
C TYR A 316 -9.92 12.85 24.64
N LYS A 317 -10.64 13.30 25.68
CA LYS A 317 -10.28 12.98 27.08
C LYS A 317 -10.25 11.47 27.30
N LYS A 318 -11.24 10.72 26.80
CA LYS A 318 -11.23 9.25 26.86
C LYS A 318 -10.02 8.64 26.14
N ALA A 319 -9.62 9.17 24.99
CA ALA A 319 -8.42 8.72 24.30
C ALA A 319 -7.15 8.96 25.15
N ILE A 320 -7.07 10.10 25.84
CA ILE A 320 -5.96 10.50 26.72
C ILE A 320 -5.97 9.72 28.05
N GLU A 321 -7.14 9.34 28.57
CA GLU A 321 -7.25 8.46 29.74
C GLU A 321 -6.65 7.08 29.46
N ILE A 322 -6.80 6.59 28.23
CA ILE A 322 -6.20 5.32 27.78
C ILE A 322 -4.70 5.50 27.51
N ASP A 323 -4.30 6.60 26.86
CA ASP A 323 -2.91 6.92 26.56
C ASP A 323 -2.61 8.41 26.79
N PRO A 324 -2.04 8.78 27.95
CA PRO A 324 -1.70 10.15 28.28
C PRO A 324 -0.63 10.78 27.37
N ALA A 325 0.15 9.96 26.65
CA ALA A 325 1.18 10.39 25.71
C ALA A 325 0.66 10.46 24.27
N TYR A 326 -0.65 10.32 24.04
CA TYR A 326 -1.22 10.41 22.71
C TYR A 326 -1.17 11.85 22.19
N PHE A 327 -0.15 12.13 21.38
CA PHE A 327 0.19 13.46 20.88
C PHE A 327 -0.99 14.13 20.16
N GLU A 328 -1.61 13.44 19.21
CA GLU A 328 -2.69 13.97 18.38
C GLU A 328 -3.93 14.29 19.23
N ALA A 329 -4.26 13.45 20.22
CA ALA A 329 -5.39 13.68 21.11
C ALA A 329 -5.15 14.90 22.02
N ASN A 330 -3.96 15.05 22.59
CA ASN A 330 -3.60 16.22 23.40
C ASN A 330 -3.68 17.52 22.57
N MET A 331 -3.10 17.51 21.37
CA MET A 331 -3.09 18.67 20.47
C MET A 331 -4.53 19.09 20.08
N ASN A 332 -5.34 18.12 19.66
CA ASN A 332 -6.69 18.40 19.17
C ASN A 332 -7.69 18.71 20.31
N LEU A 333 -7.52 18.11 21.50
CA LEU A 333 -8.30 18.49 22.67
C LEU A 333 -8.06 19.96 23.04
N GLY A 334 -6.80 20.39 23.04
CA GLY A 334 -6.45 21.79 23.29
C GLY A 334 -7.13 22.74 22.29
N TYR A 335 -7.10 22.41 21.00
CA TYR A 335 -7.83 23.16 19.96
C TYR A 335 -9.34 23.23 20.23
N VAL A 336 -9.98 22.09 20.51
CA VAL A 336 -11.44 22.03 20.74
C VAL A 336 -11.84 22.78 22.01
N LEU A 337 -11.07 22.68 23.09
CA LEU A 337 -11.35 23.38 24.35
C LEU A 337 -11.26 24.91 24.22
N MET A 338 -10.48 25.42 23.27
CA MET A 338 -10.43 26.86 23.01
C MET A 338 -11.69 27.39 22.32
N ARG A 339 -12.46 26.54 21.62
CA ARG A 339 -13.60 26.99 20.80
C ARG A 339 -14.68 27.72 21.59
N PRO A 340 -15.22 27.18 22.70
CA PRO A 340 -16.18 27.89 23.53
C PRO A 340 -15.65 29.22 24.09
N ALA A 341 -14.35 29.28 24.39
CA ALA A 341 -13.73 30.49 24.93
C ALA A 341 -13.68 31.63 23.91
N LEU A 342 -13.36 31.30 22.65
CA LEU A 342 -13.35 32.26 21.54
C LEU A 342 -14.76 32.78 21.23
N ASP A 343 -15.79 31.95 21.40
CA ASP A 343 -17.18 32.39 21.21
C ASP A 343 -17.61 33.40 22.28
N ILE A 344 -17.28 33.13 23.55
CA ILE A 344 -17.52 34.09 24.64
C ILE A 344 -16.79 35.40 24.39
N PHE A 345 -15.52 35.32 23.94
CA PHE A 345 -14.72 36.47 23.61
C PHE A 345 -15.33 37.31 22.48
N ASN A 346 -15.73 36.66 21.38
CA ASN A 346 -16.35 37.32 20.24
C ASN A 346 -17.71 37.94 20.58
N ALA A 347 -18.48 37.32 21.47
CA ALA A 347 -19.72 37.88 21.98
C ALA A 347 -19.47 39.11 22.87
N ALA A 348 -18.45 39.06 23.75
CA ALA A 348 -18.05 40.18 24.59
C ALA A 348 -17.68 41.41 23.75
N ASN A 349 -16.89 41.24 22.69
CA ASN A 349 -16.47 42.34 21.82
C ASN A 349 -17.61 43.00 21.02
N LYS A 350 -18.83 42.44 21.04
CA LYS A 350 -20.03 43.04 20.43
C LYS A 350 -20.86 43.84 21.43
N LEU A 351 -20.50 43.82 22.72
CA LEU A 351 -21.21 44.60 23.73
C LEU A 351 -20.94 46.10 23.52
N PRO A 352 -21.96 46.97 23.71
CA PRO A 352 -21.76 48.42 23.66
C PRO A 352 -20.84 48.88 24.80
N ALA A 353 -20.14 49.99 24.61
CA ALA A 353 -19.23 50.56 25.61
C ALA A 353 -19.89 50.85 26.97
N SER A 354 -21.21 51.02 27.01
CA SER A 354 -21.99 51.17 28.25
C SER A 354 -22.07 49.90 29.11
N LYS A 355 -21.71 48.73 28.57
CA LYS A 355 -21.75 47.42 29.23
C LYS A 355 -20.35 46.89 29.60
N GLN A 356 -19.50 47.77 30.13
CA GLN A 356 -18.12 47.42 30.50
C GLN A 356 -18.07 46.30 31.55
N LYS A 357 -18.99 46.31 32.53
CA LYS A 357 -19.01 45.29 33.58
C LYS A 357 -19.31 43.90 33.03
N GLU A 358 -20.27 43.80 32.11
CA GLU A 358 -20.60 42.54 31.42
C GLU A 358 -19.47 42.09 30.51
N TYR A 359 -18.78 43.02 29.86
CA TYR A 359 -17.58 42.75 29.08
C TYR A 359 -16.50 42.09 29.95
N ASP A 360 -16.14 42.71 31.08
CA ASP A 360 -15.09 42.21 31.97
C ASP A 360 -15.42 40.81 32.51
N VAL A 361 -16.68 40.57 32.87
CA VAL A 361 -17.16 39.24 33.31
C VAL A 361 -17.04 38.21 32.18
N ALA A 362 -17.40 38.58 30.95
CA ALA A 362 -17.29 37.68 29.80
C ALA A 362 -15.82 37.36 29.47
N ILE A 363 -14.91 38.35 29.53
CA ILE A 363 -13.48 38.14 29.34
C ILE A 363 -12.90 37.21 30.42
N ALA A 364 -13.25 37.42 31.69
CA ALA A 364 -12.82 36.53 32.77
C ALA A 364 -13.28 35.09 32.53
N LYS A 365 -14.54 34.89 32.09
CA LYS A 365 -15.08 33.58 31.74
C LYS A 365 -14.37 32.95 30.53
N SER A 366 -14.06 33.74 29.50
CA SER A 366 -13.30 33.29 28.33
C SER A 366 -11.89 32.84 28.72
N ASN A 367 -11.17 33.62 29.52
CA ASN A 367 -9.83 33.26 30.01
C ASN A 367 -9.84 31.97 30.83
N ALA A 368 -10.83 31.80 31.72
CA ALA A 368 -10.97 30.57 32.51
C ALA A 368 -11.19 29.34 31.61
N GLN A 369 -11.95 29.48 30.52
CA GLN A 369 -12.15 28.41 29.54
C GLN A 369 -10.87 28.13 28.72
N LEU A 370 -10.15 29.17 28.29
CA LEU A 370 -8.85 29.01 27.60
C LEU A 370 -7.84 28.24 28.48
N ASP A 371 -7.83 28.51 29.79
CA ASP A 371 -6.90 27.86 30.72
C ASP A 371 -7.11 26.35 30.84
N LEU A 372 -8.29 25.83 30.52
CA LEU A 372 -8.54 24.40 30.42
C LEU A 372 -7.76 23.74 29.27
N ALA A 373 -7.49 24.49 28.19
CA ALA A 373 -6.77 23.99 27.02
C ALA A 373 -5.25 23.93 27.23
N LYS A 374 -4.70 24.87 28.02
CA LYS A 374 -3.25 25.05 28.23
C LYS A 374 -2.49 23.76 28.55
N PRO A 375 -2.89 22.92 29.54
CA PRO A 375 -2.11 21.73 29.89
C PRO A 375 -1.99 20.75 28.72
N TYR A 376 -3.03 20.59 27.91
CA TYR A 376 -3.02 19.68 26.76
C TYR A 376 -2.20 20.24 25.59
N LEU A 377 -2.29 21.55 25.34
CA LEU A 377 -1.47 22.23 24.33
C LEU A 377 0.01 22.18 24.68
N GLN A 378 0.36 22.42 25.95
CA GLN A 378 1.74 22.29 26.42
C GLN A 378 2.21 20.84 26.31
N LYS A 379 1.41 19.87 26.75
CA LYS A 379 1.73 18.45 26.63
C LYS A 379 2.00 18.03 25.18
N ALA A 380 1.22 18.52 24.22
CA ALA A 380 1.46 18.26 22.80
C ALA A 380 2.83 18.80 22.33
N VAL A 381 3.19 20.03 22.71
CA VAL A 381 4.52 20.60 22.42
C VAL A 381 5.63 19.79 23.10
N ASP A 382 5.43 19.36 24.34
CA ASP A 382 6.42 18.55 25.07
C ASP A 382 6.62 17.17 24.42
N LEU A 383 5.54 16.56 23.90
CA LEU A 383 5.58 15.28 23.19
C LEU A 383 6.22 15.40 21.80
N ASN A 384 6.02 16.53 21.10
CA ASN A 384 6.64 16.79 19.81
C ASN A 384 6.94 18.28 19.59
N ALA A 385 8.12 18.70 20.05
CA ALA A 385 8.56 20.09 20.00
C ALA A 385 8.81 20.61 18.56
N LYS A 386 8.83 19.72 17.56
CA LYS A 386 9.00 20.09 16.14
C LYS A 386 7.68 20.12 15.37
N SER A 387 6.55 19.85 16.02
CA SER A 387 5.24 19.97 15.38
C SER A 387 4.85 21.45 15.23
N ILE A 388 4.82 21.91 13.98
CA ILE A 388 4.32 23.25 13.64
C ILE A 388 2.88 23.44 14.14
N ASP A 389 2.04 22.42 14.03
CA ASP A 389 0.63 22.47 14.45
C ASP A 389 0.51 22.61 15.98
N ALA A 390 1.27 21.83 16.76
CA ALA A 390 1.24 21.91 18.22
C ALA A 390 1.73 23.29 18.71
N LEU A 391 2.84 23.79 18.15
CA LEU A 391 3.36 25.12 18.45
C LEU A 391 2.35 26.21 18.06
N THR A 392 1.68 26.06 16.91
CA THR A 392 0.67 26.99 16.41
C THR A 392 -0.53 27.04 17.36
N ASN A 393 -1.02 25.90 17.83
CA ASN A 393 -2.15 25.85 18.75
C ASN A 393 -1.79 26.46 20.12
N LEU A 394 -0.61 26.15 20.68
CA LEU A 394 -0.14 26.78 21.92
C LEU A 394 0.05 28.30 21.76
N ARG A 395 0.57 28.75 20.60
CA ARG A 395 0.69 30.17 20.28
C ARG A 395 -0.68 30.84 20.22
N ASN A 396 -1.67 30.19 19.62
CA ASN A 396 -3.03 30.71 19.54
C ASN A 396 -3.66 30.88 20.93
N TYR A 397 -3.38 29.97 21.88
CA TYR A 397 -3.78 30.14 23.28
C TYR A 397 -3.21 31.45 23.87
N TYR A 398 -1.90 31.67 23.78
CA TYR A 398 -1.28 32.88 24.34
C TYR A 398 -1.76 34.17 23.65
N ARG A 399 -2.13 34.11 22.36
CA ARG A 399 -2.71 35.25 21.64
C ARG A 399 -4.16 35.53 22.03
N ALA A 400 -4.93 34.50 22.35
CA ALA A 400 -6.34 34.61 22.69
C ALA A 400 -6.55 35.05 24.15
N LYS A 401 -5.60 34.76 25.05
CA LYS A 401 -5.71 35.07 26.47
C LYS A 401 -5.51 36.57 26.74
N LEU A 402 -6.62 37.27 27.01
CA LEU A 402 -6.62 38.69 27.41
C LEU A 402 -6.52 38.82 28.93
N ASP A 403 -5.29 38.76 29.43
CA ASP A 403 -4.97 38.86 30.86
C ASP A 403 -4.10 40.12 31.08
N PRO A 404 -4.68 41.28 31.42
CA PRO A 404 -3.93 42.55 31.47
C PRO A 404 -2.68 42.49 32.36
N PRO A 405 -2.71 41.89 33.57
CA PRO A 405 -1.51 41.65 34.37
C PRO A 405 -0.38 40.89 33.65
N HIS A 406 -0.72 39.92 32.81
CA HIS A 406 0.25 39.05 32.11
C HIS A 406 0.36 39.33 30.61
N ALA A 407 -0.16 40.46 30.11
CA ALA A 407 -0.26 40.73 28.68
C ALA A 407 1.11 40.74 27.98
N ALA A 408 2.13 41.31 28.64
CA ALA A 408 3.50 41.33 28.13
C ALA A 408 4.10 39.92 28.04
N GLU A 409 3.86 39.07 29.04
CA GLU A 409 4.35 37.69 29.09
C GLU A 409 3.68 36.82 28.01
N ASN A 410 2.36 36.92 27.88
CA ASN A 410 1.60 36.20 26.84
C ASN A 410 2.09 36.60 25.43
N LYS A 411 2.32 37.89 25.21
CA LYS A 411 2.89 38.39 23.95
C LYS A 411 4.30 37.84 23.70
N ALA A 412 5.16 37.83 24.72
CA ALA A 412 6.52 37.28 24.61
C ALA A 412 6.49 35.79 24.23
N LYS A 413 5.68 34.98 24.93
CA LYS A 413 5.53 33.55 24.62
C LYS A 413 4.96 33.29 23.22
N ALA A 414 3.96 34.07 22.80
CA ALA A 414 3.42 33.95 21.44
C ALA A 414 4.45 34.30 20.35
N ASN A 415 5.36 35.22 20.63
CA ASN A 415 6.46 35.58 19.73
C ASN A 415 7.57 34.52 19.71
N GLU A 416 7.93 33.98 20.86
CA GLU A 416 8.88 32.86 20.98
C GLU A 416 8.41 31.65 20.16
N LEU A 417 7.16 31.24 20.35
CA LEU A 417 6.57 30.13 19.58
C LEU A 417 6.52 30.45 18.08
N LYS A 418 6.28 31.70 17.70
CA LYS A 418 6.37 32.12 16.29
C LYS A 418 7.78 31.93 15.74
N GLN A 419 8.81 32.34 16.47
CA GLN A 419 10.21 32.16 16.04
C GLN A 419 10.55 30.68 15.87
N GLN A 420 10.08 29.81 16.77
CA GLN A 420 10.25 28.37 16.64
C GLN A 420 9.57 27.82 15.37
N ILE A 421 8.32 28.24 15.10
CA ILE A 421 7.59 27.86 13.89
C ILE A 421 8.34 28.32 12.63
N ASP A 422 8.78 29.58 12.59
CA ASP A 422 9.49 30.15 11.44
C ASP A 422 10.83 29.43 11.20
N ALA A 423 11.54 29.05 12.26
CA ALA A 423 12.78 28.27 12.17
C ALA A 423 12.57 26.86 11.59
N LEU A 424 11.42 26.23 11.88
CA LEU A 424 11.05 24.93 11.30
C LEU A 424 10.60 25.06 9.83
N GLY A 425 9.94 26.15 9.48
CA GLY A 425 9.45 26.40 8.12
C GLY A 425 10.53 26.83 7.10
N THR A 426 11.68 27.30 7.57
CA THR A 426 12.82 27.72 6.72
C THR A 426 13.82 26.59 6.44
N GLY A 427 13.65 25.42 7.06
CA GLY A 427 14.42 24.22 6.76
C GLY A 427 14.04 23.64 5.39
N ALA A 428 14.86 23.93 4.37
CA ALA A 428 14.81 23.28 3.06
C ALA A 428 14.80 21.73 3.17
N PRO A 429 14.24 21.01 2.18
CA PRO A 429 14.13 19.55 2.24
C PRO A 429 15.51 18.90 2.40
N VAL A 430 15.60 17.93 3.31
CA VAL A 430 16.71 16.97 3.33
C VAL A 430 16.73 16.32 1.93
N LYS A 431 17.79 16.64 1.18
CA LYS A 431 18.08 16.05 -0.14
C LYS A 431 18.23 14.54 -0.06
#